data_AF-A0A1I1CGP4-F1
#
_entry.id   AF-A0A1I1CGP4-F1
#
_cell.length_a   1.000
_cell.length_b   1.000
_cell.length_c   1.000
_cell.angle_alpha   90.00
_cell.angle_beta   90.00
_cell.angle_gamma   90.00
#
_symmetry.space_group_name_H-M   'P 1'
#
loop_
_entity.id
_entity.type
_entity.pdbx_description
1 polymer ?
#
loop_
_entity_poly.entity_id
_entity_poly.type
_entity_poly.pdbx_seq_one_letter_code
_entity_poly.pdbx_strand_id
1 'polypeptide(L)'
;MFFKNKIKSINSNDLVLEIGPGATPHPRSNVFLEKKYDTEEELIAQSGHVGLLQTEKKVVYYDGNIFPFEDKEFDYVICSHVLEHVINPEIFIMEIVRVGKKGYIEFPTIYYEYLYNFPEHLNYLLYKDKTVKWLSKEGSSLSDFDGIQTFNRETLKRGYNTLIKENASIFVQGFEWFDTIGFSKASKIEDLFFSDEINRVLKDPMELDYSSLSTIKFFSAKFVMLLNRFKRKFGI
;
A
#
# COMPACT_ATOMS: atom_id res chain seq x y z
N MET A 1 2.05 6.84 -0.11
CA MET A 1 2.15 7.36 1.29
C MET A 1 3.40 6.76 1.90
N PHE A 2 3.93 7.30 3.00
CA PHE A 2 5.07 6.70 3.69
C PHE A 2 4.96 6.93 5.19
N PHE A 3 4.91 5.86 6.00
CA PHE A 3 4.74 5.98 7.45
C PHE A 3 6.07 6.18 8.16
N LYS A 4 6.67 7.37 7.97
CA LYS A 4 7.90 7.78 8.66
C LYS A 4 7.83 7.58 10.18
N ASN A 5 6.66 7.80 10.78
CA ASN A 5 6.41 7.66 12.22
C ASN A 5 6.45 6.21 12.74
N LYS A 6 6.46 5.20 11.86
CA LYS A 6 6.61 3.79 12.23
C LYS A 6 8.06 3.32 12.27
N ILE A 7 8.99 4.09 11.71
CA ILE A 7 10.44 3.86 11.83
C ILE A 7 10.90 4.47 13.15
N LYS A 8 11.14 3.63 14.16
CA LYS A 8 11.42 4.04 15.54
C LYS A 8 12.77 3.55 16.04
N SER A 9 13.25 2.44 15.50
CA SER A 9 14.42 1.72 16.01
C SER A 9 15.71 2.06 15.28
N ILE A 10 15.69 3.10 14.43
CA ILE A 10 16.86 3.58 13.69
C ILE A 10 17.68 4.56 14.54
N ASN A 11 18.96 4.25 14.76
CA ASN A 11 19.84 5.09 15.59
C ASN A 11 20.67 6.07 14.74
N SER A 12 21.27 7.07 15.37
CA SER A 12 22.16 8.03 14.70
C SER A 12 23.43 7.41 14.12
N ASN A 13 23.88 6.26 14.66
CA ASN A 13 25.14 5.61 14.29
C ASN A 13 24.95 4.38 13.39
N ASP A 14 23.72 3.92 13.17
CA ASP A 14 23.42 2.77 12.30
C ASP A 14 23.93 2.99 10.85
N LEU A 15 24.51 2.00 10.20
CA LEU A 15 24.67 2.03 8.75
C LEU A 15 23.35 1.62 8.08
N VAL A 16 22.77 2.52 7.28
CA VAL A 16 21.40 2.38 6.77
C VAL A 16 21.38 2.19 5.27
N LEU A 17 20.80 1.06 4.84
CA LEU A 17 20.44 0.80 3.45
C LEU A 17 18.98 1.19 3.21
N GLU A 18 18.70 1.87 2.11
CA GLU A 18 17.33 2.03 1.61
C GLU A 18 17.23 1.43 0.20
N ILE A 19 16.30 0.49 0.06
CA ILE A 19 16.05 -0.28 -1.16
C ILE A 19 14.89 0.37 -1.90
N GLY A 20 15.05 0.62 -3.19
CA GLY A 20 14.05 1.33 -4.00
C GLY A 20 13.78 2.74 -3.44
N PRO A 21 14.79 3.62 -3.34
CA PRO A 21 14.66 4.93 -2.69
C PRO A 21 13.64 5.87 -3.33
N GLY A 22 13.28 5.63 -4.60
CA GLY A 22 12.44 6.53 -5.38
C GLY A 22 13.00 7.96 -5.39
N ALA A 23 12.13 8.96 -5.54
CA ALA A 23 12.54 10.36 -5.58
C ALA A 23 12.79 10.99 -4.20
N THR A 24 12.19 10.46 -3.14
CA THR A 24 12.17 11.08 -1.80
C THR A 24 12.56 10.09 -0.69
N PRO A 25 13.81 9.62 -0.67
CA PRO A 25 14.26 8.64 0.31
C PRO A 25 14.21 9.17 1.74
N HIS A 26 14.26 8.25 2.69
CA HIS A 26 14.37 8.59 4.09
C HIS A 26 15.69 9.32 4.37
N PRO A 27 15.67 10.47 5.09
CA PRO A 27 16.87 11.31 5.27
C PRO A 27 18.02 10.59 5.99
N ARG A 28 17.67 9.59 6.82
CA ARG A 28 18.62 8.81 7.61
C ARG A 28 19.41 7.78 6.79
N SER A 29 19.03 7.48 5.56
CA SER A 29 19.69 6.46 4.74
C SER A 29 21.12 6.87 4.38
N ASN A 30 22.05 5.92 4.38
CA ASN A 30 23.46 6.16 4.03
C ASN A 30 23.78 5.68 2.62
N VAL A 31 23.20 4.54 2.24
CA VAL A 31 23.42 3.86 0.96
C VAL A 31 22.06 3.53 0.36
N PHE A 32 21.97 3.62 -0.95
CA PHE A 32 20.79 3.27 -1.72
C PHE A 32 21.05 2.04 -2.58
N LEU A 33 20.08 1.11 -2.62
CA LEU A 33 20.04 0.02 -3.59
C LEU A 33 18.91 0.28 -4.58
N GLU A 34 19.26 0.38 -5.86
CA GLU A 34 18.29 0.62 -6.94
C GLU A 34 18.39 -0.47 -8.01
N LYS A 35 17.25 -0.90 -8.55
CA LYS A 35 17.24 -1.90 -9.64
C LYS A 35 17.71 -1.23 -10.92
N LYS A 36 18.53 -1.92 -11.71
CA LYS A 36 18.80 -1.53 -13.10
C LYS A 36 17.56 -1.83 -13.94
N TYR A 37 17.09 -0.80 -14.62
CA TYR A 37 16.03 -0.89 -15.61
C TYR A 37 16.63 -0.69 -16.99
N ASP A 38 16.02 -1.31 -17.99
CA ASP A 38 16.53 -1.24 -19.37
C ASP A 38 16.27 0.14 -19.98
N THR A 39 15.22 0.82 -19.52
CA THR A 39 14.84 2.15 -19.99
C THR A 39 14.55 3.13 -18.85
N GLU A 40 14.68 4.43 -19.13
CA GLU A 40 14.33 5.48 -18.18
C GLU A 40 12.82 5.56 -17.97
N GLU A 41 12.01 5.25 -18.99
CA GLU A 41 10.56 5.19 -18.89
C GLU A 41 10.11 4.13 -17.87
N GLU A 42 10.75 2.96 -17.87
CA GLU A 42 10.47 1.91 -16.90
C GLU A 42 10.82 2.38 -15.49
N LEU A 43 12.00 2.99 -15.29
CA LEU A 43 12.41 3.55 -14.01
C LEU A 43 11.41 4.61 -13.48
N ILE A 44 10.94 5.51 -14.35
CA ILE A 44 9.96 6.54 -13.98
C ILE A 44 8.60 5.93 -13.63
N ALA A 45 8.16 4.90 -14.37
CA ALA A 45 6.92 4.20 -14.06
C ALA A 45 6.99 3.55 -12.67
N GLN A 46 8.12 2.90 -12.37
CA GLN A 46 8.37 2.26 -11.07
C GLN A 46 8.51 3.27 -9.93
N SER A 47 8.89 4.53 -10.21
CA SER A 47 8.93 5.61 -9.20
C SER A 47 7.58 6.29 -8.96
N GLY A 48 6.49 5.77 -9.55
CA GLY A 48 5.16 6.38 -9.46
C GLY A 48 5.08 7.74 -10.16
N HIS A 49 5.96 7.99 -11.13
CA HIS A 49 6.06 9.25 -11.90
C HIS A 49 6.38 10.48 -11.03
N VAL A 50 6.99 10.29 -9.86
CA VAL A 50 7.35 11.38 -8.94
C VAL A 50 8.70 12.02 -9.31
N GLY A 51 9.46 11.37 -10.21
CA GLY A 51 10.77 11.81 -10.67
C GLY A 51 11.88 10.83 -10.31
N LEU A 52 13.13 11.24 -10.58
CA LEU A 52 14.32 10.44 -10.28
C LEU A 52 14.97 10.88 -8.97
N LEU A 53 15.68 9.94 -8.34
CA LEU A 53 16.48 10.23 -7.16
C LEU A 53 17.57 11.27 -7.48
N GLN A 54 17.61 12.34 -6.70
CA GLN A 54 18.70 13.31 -6.73
C GLN A 54 19.45 13.24 -5.40
N THR A 55 20.69 12.76 -5.42
CA THR A 55 21.48 12.57 -4.20
C THR A 55 22.98 12.54 -4.46
N GLU A 56 23.75 13.01 -3.48
CA GLU A 56 25.21 12.84 -3.39
C GLU A 56 25.61 11.56 -2.63
N LYS A 57 24.63 10.85 -2.04
CA LYS A 57 24.89 9.62 -1.29
C LYS A 57 25.18 8.46 -2.24
N LYS A 58 25.82 7.41 -1.73
CA LYS A 58 26.18 6.22 -2.50
C LYS A 58 24.92 5.51 -3.02
N VAL A 59 24.83 5.35 -4.34
CA VAL A 59 23.84 4.50 -5.01
C VAL A 59 24.54 3.26 -5.56
N VAL A 60 24.01 2.09 -5.23
CA VAL A 60 24.46 0.80 -5.73
C VAL A 60 23.33 0.21 -6.57
N TYR A 61 23.69 -0.31 -7.74
CA TYR A 61 22.73 -0.86 -8.68
C TYR A 61 22.86 -2.38 -8.77
N TYR A 62 21.72 -3.07 -8.80
CA TYR A 62 21.63 -4.54 -8.98
C TYR A 62 20.70 -4.91 -10.14
N ASP A 63 20.76 -6.15 -10.59
CA ASP A 63 20.05 -6.67 -11.77
C ASP A 63 18.71 -7.34 -11.45
N GLY A 64 18.22 -7.25 -10.20
CA GLY A 64 17.02 -7.96 -9.75
C GLY A 64 17.30 -9.30 -9.06
N ASN A 65 18.55 -9.75 -8.99
CA ASN A 65 18.94 -10.99 -8.32
C ASN A 65 19.43 -10.73 -6.89
N ILE A 66 20.66 -11.15 -6.59
CA ILE A 66 21.31 -11.06 -5.28
C ILE A 66 21.75 -9.61 -5.06
N PHE A 67 21.56 -9.10 -3.85
CA PHE A 67 22.04 -7.78 -3.47
C PHE A 67 23.57 -7.79 -3.36
N PRO A 68 24.28 -6.83 -3.97
CA PRO A 68 25.74 -6.78 -4.02
C PRO A 68 26.35 -6.27 -2.70
N PHE A 69 25.97 -6.89 -1.59
CA PHE A 69 26.35 -6.55 -0.23
C PHE A 69 26.67 -7.80 0.57
N GLU A 70 27.53 -7.64 1.57
CA GLU A 70 27.93 -8.72 2.47
C GLU A 70 26.81 -9.03 3.49
N ASP A 71 26.90 -10.21 4.09
CA ASP A 71 25.99 -10.62 5.16
C ASP A 71 26.10 -9.65 6.35
N LYS A 72 24.94 -9.15 6.78
CA LYS A 72 24.80 -8.20 7.91
C LYS A 72 25.66 -6.93 7.77
N GLU A 73 25.94 -6.49 6.53
CA GLU A 73 26.63 -5.24 6.24
C GLU A 73 25.91 -4.03 6.85
N PHE A 74 24.58 -4.03 6.89
CA PHE A 74 23.78 -2.91 7.35
C PHE A 74 23.15 -3.13 8.73
N ASP A 75 23.19 -2.10 9.57
CA ASP A 75 22.52 -2.11 10.87
C ASP A 75 21.00 -1.92 10.73
N TYR A 76 20.56 -1.24 9.68
CA TYR A 76 19.14 -0.99 9.43
C TYR A 76 18.84 -0.98 7.93
N VAL A 77 17.75 -1.63 7.51
CA VAL A 77 17.27 -1.63 6.12
C VAL A 77 15.89 -1.00 6.02
N ILE A 78 15.69 -0.07 5.10
CA ILE A 78 14.39 0.51 4.75
C ILE A 78 14.00 -0.04 3.38
N CYS A 79 12.79 -0.59 3.27
CA CYS A 79 12.21 -1.07 2.01
C CYS A 79 10.74 -0.66 1.97
N SER A 80 10.38 0.29 1.11
CA SER A 80 9.03 0.86 1.09
C SER A 80 8.50 0.91 -0.33
N HIS A 81 7.32 0.33 -0.55
CA HIS A 81 6.68 0.24 -1.86
C HIS A 81 7.59 -0.39 -2.93
N VAL A 82 8.16 -1.55 -2.59
CA VAL A 82 9.07 -2.32 -3.46
C VAL A 82 8.61 -3.77 -3.59
N LEU A 83 8.19 -4.41 -2.49
CA LEU A 83 7.84 -5.84 -2.49
C LEU A 83 6.68 -6.18 -3.44
N GLU A 84 5.80 -5.24 -3.71
CA GLU A 84 4.70 -5.41 -4.65
C GLU A 84 5.20 -5.48 -6.10
N HIS A 85 6.38 -4.92 -6.41
CA HIS A 85 6.97 -4.86 -7.74
C HIS A 85 7.90 -6.04 -8.08
N VAL A 86 8.30 -6.84 -7.08
CA VAL A 86 9.30 -7.92 -7.29
C VAL A 86 8.66 -9.22 -7.75
N ILE A 87 9.35 -10.01 -8.57
CA ILE A 87 8.81 -11.28 -9.09
C ILE A 87 8.60 -12.32 -7.98
N ASN A 88 9.54 -12.39 -7.03
CA ASN A 88 9.47 -13.34 -5.92
C ASN A 88 9.77 -12.61 -4.59
N PRO A 89 8.72 -12.18 -3.86
CA PRO A 89 8.86 -11.49 -2.58
C PRO A 89 9.63 -12.29 -1.54
N GLU A 90 9.56 -13.62 -1.58
CA GLU A 90 10.22 -14.50 -0.61
C GLU A 90 11.75 -14.47 -0.78
N ILE A 91 12.26 -14.64 -2.01
CA ILE A 91 13.70 -14.51 -2.29
C ILE A 91 14.18 -13.09 -1.97
N PHE A 92 13.38 -12.09 -2.29
CA PHE A 92 13.73 -10.69 -2.04
C PHE A 92 13.84 -10.38 -0.54
N ILE A 93 12.89 -10.88 0.27
CA ILE A 93 12.93 -10.75 1.74
C ILE A 93 14.12 -11.49 2.32
N MET A 94 14.49 -12.66 1.78
CA MET A 94 15.70 -13.35 2.21
C MET A 94 16.95 -12.49 2.02
N GLU A 95 17.07 -11.78 0.90
CA GLU A 95 18.18 -10.84 0.68
C GLU A 95 18.14 -9.65 1.64
N ILE A 96 16.96 -9.06 1.89
CA ILE A 96 16.78 -7.99 2.90
C ILE A 96 17.30 -8.45 4.27
N VAL A 97 16.90 -9.65 4.70
CA VAL A 97 17.31 -10.22 5.98
C VAL A 97 18.79 -10.61 5.97
N ARG A 98 19.34 -11.07 4.84
CA ARG A 98 20.76 -11.44 4.73
C ARG A 98 21.65 -10.22 4.95
N VAL A 99 21.38 -9.11 4.26
CA VAL A 99 22.23 -7.90 4.30
C VAL A 99 21.99 -7.03 5.54
N GLY A 100 20.83 -7.16 6.19
CA GLY A 100 20.40 -6.31 7.31
C GLY A 100 20.28 -7.02 8.67
N LYS A 101 20.55 -6.30 9.77
CA LYS A 101 20.30 -6.80 11.14
C LYS A 101 18.85 -6.60 11.60
N LYS A 102 18.26 -5.47 11.24
CA LYS A 102 16.87 -5.05 11.52
C LYS A 102 16.42 -4.11 10.40
N GLY A 103 15.15 -3.75 10.37
CA GLY A 103 14.69 -2.81 9.36
C GLY A 103 13.22 -2.48 9.42
N TYR A 104 12.77 -1.76 8.40
CA TYR A 104 11.40 -1.36 8.16
C TYR A 104 10.97 -1.82 6.77
N ILE A 105 9.80 -2.45 6.69
CA ILE A 105 9.15 -2.81 5.44
C ILE A 105 7.78 -2.13 5.36
N GLU A 106 7.45 -1.58 4.19
CA GLU A 106 6.14 -1.02 3.88
C GLU A 106 5.67 -1.39 2.48
N PHE A 107 4.38 -1.70 2.33
CA PHE A 107 3.75 -2.05 1.05
C PHE A 107 2.24 -1.81 1.06
N PRO A 108 1.60 -1.64 -0.11
CA PRO A 108 0.15 -1.61 -0.25
C PRO A 108 -0.47 -2.96 0.11
N THR A 109 -1.64 -2.90 0.74
CA THR A 109 -2.45 -4.09 0.99
C THR A 109 -3.34 -4.40 -0.21
N ILE A 110 -4.00 -5.56 -0.16
CA ILE A 110 -5.00 -5.94 -1.16
C ILE A 110 -6.14 -4.91 -1.34
N TYR A 111 -6.47 -4.12 -0.31
CA TYR A 111 -7.52 -3.10 -0.41
C TYR A 111 -7.10 -1.94 -1.32
N TYR A 112 -5.81 -1.59 -1.30
CA TYR A 112 -5.26 -0.59 -2.20
C TYR A 112 -5.19 -1.13 -3.62
N GLU A 113 -4.76 -2.38 -3.78
CA GLU A 113 -4.75 -3.06 -5.08
C GLU A 113 -6.14 -3.22 -5.67
N TYR A 114 -7.16 -3.49 -4.86
CA TYR A 114 -8.54 -3.60 -5.34
C TYR A 114 -9.03 -2.29 -5.98
N LEU A 115 -8.69 -1.15 -5.37
CA LEU A 115 -9.13 0.16 -5.85
C LEU A 115 -8.35 0.62 -7.09
N TYR A 116 -7.03 0.41 -7.11
CA TYR A 116 -6.16 1.04 -8.09
C TYR A 116 -5.52 0.07 -9.08
N ASN A 117 -5.26 -1.17 -8.65
CA ASN A 117 -4.68 -2.26 -9.43
C ASN A 117 -3.56 -1.77 -10.37
N PHE A 118 -2.49 -1.22 -9.78
CA PHE A 118 -1.39 -0.69 -10.56
C PHE A 118 -0.75 -1.80 -11.41
N PRO A 119 -0.59 -1.61 -12.73
CA PRO A 119 0.02 -2.61 -13.62
C PRO A 119 1.45 -3.02 -13.20
N GLU A 120 2.18 -2.10 -12.58
CA GLU A 120 3.55 -2.30 -12.12
C GLU A 120 3.64 -3.20 -10.88
N HIS A 121 2.54 -3.35 -10.15
CA HIS A 121 2.48 -4.22 -8.98
C HIS A 121 2.17 -5.65 -9.45
N LEU A 122 3.05 -6.58 -9.09
CA LEU A 122 3.00 -8.00 -9.42
C LEU A 122 2.39 -8.86 -8.30
N ASN A 123 2.31 -8.37 -7.06
CA ASN A 123 1.88 -9.17 -5.91
C ASN A 123 0.82 -8.47 -5.04
N TYR A 124 -0.05 -9.28 -4.45
CA TYR A 124 -0.82 -8.93 -3.25
C TYR A 124 -0.01 -9.30 -2.01
N LEU A 125 -0.03 -8.44 -1.00
CA LEU A 125 0.77 -8.59 0.22
C LEU A 125 -0.06 -8.37 1.48
N LEU A 126 0.25 -9.14 2.53
CA LEU A 126 -0.27 -8.95 3.88
C LEU A 126 0.81 -9.34 4.90
N TYR A 127 1.10 -8.46 5.86
CA TYR A 127 1.85 -8.80 7.05
C TYR A 127 0.92 -9.18 8.20
N LYS A 128 1.05 -10.40 8.71
CA LYS A 128 0.30 -10.87 9.87
C LYS A 128 1.14 -11.88 10.67
N ASP A 129 1.08 -11.79 12.00
CA ASP A 129 1.76 -12.74 12.91
C ASP A 129 3.27 -12.90 12.62
N LYS A 130 3.94 -11.77 12.34
CA LYS A 130 5.37 -11.70 11.94
C LYS A 130 5.72 -12.34 10.60
N THR A 131 4.71 -12.65 9.78
CA THR A 131 4.89 -13.25 8.46
C THR A 131 4.33 -12.35 7.36
N VAL A 132 5.12 -12.13 6.32
CA VAL A 132 4.65 -11.56 5.05
C VAL A 132 4.05 -12.67 4.21
N LYS A 133 2.73 -12.65 4.07
CA LYS A 133 1.99 -13.46 3.11
C LYS A 133 1.94 -12.75 1.77
N TRP A 134 2.09 -13.51 0.69
CA TRP A 134 2.05 -12.96 -0.66
C TRP A 134 1.30 -13.87 -1.64
N LEU A 135 0.70 -13.27 -2.66
CA LEU A 135 0.08 -13.98 -3.79
C LEU A 135 0.37 -13.22 -5.07
N SER A 136 0.78 -13.93 -6.14
CA SER A 136 0.95 -13.30 -7.45
C SER A 136 -0.38 -12.76 -7.97
N LYS A 137 -0.33 -11.61 -8.64
CA LYS A 137 -1.47 -11.02 -9.36
C LYS A 137 -1.72 -11.70 -10.71
N GLU A 138 -0.77 -12.50 -11.19
CA GLU A 138 -0.93 -13.28 -12.42
C GLU A 138 -2.17 -14.18 -12.35
N GLY A 139 -3.06 -14.05 -13.33
CA GLY A 139 -4.32 -14.79 -13.37
C GLY A 139 -5.43 -14.24 -12.48
N SER A 140 -5.23 -13.08 -11.83
CA SER A 140 -6.29 -12.41 -11.08
C SER A 140 -7.37 -11.83 -11.99
N SER A 141 -8.64 -11.92 -11.56
CA SER A 141 -9.77 -11.30 -12.25
C SER A 141 -9.91 -9.79 -11.95
N LEU A 142 -9.01 -9.19 -11.16
CA LEU A 142 -9.08 -7.74 -10.89
C LEU A 142 -8.93 -6.91 -12.17
N SER A 143 -8.23 -7.41 -13.19
CA SER A 143 -8.10 -6.73 -14.48
C SER A 143 -9.43 -6.57 -15.22
N ASP A 144 -10.44 -7.38 -14.92
CA ASP A 144 -11.77 -7.27 -15.53
C ASP A 144 -12.45 -5.92 -15.16
N PHE A 145 -11.97 -5.25 -14.12
CA PHE A 145 -12.48 -3.98 -13.62
C PHE A 145 -11.58 -2.78 -13.96
N ASP A 146 -10.65 -2.91 -14.92
CA ASP A 146 -9.66 -1.85 -15.22
C ASP A 146 -10.31 -0.51 -15.60
N GLY A 147 -11.51 -0.49 -16.19
CA GLY A 147 -12.24 0.76 -16.46
C GLY A 147 -12.56 1.56 -15.19
N ILE A 148 -12.95 0.87 -14.11
CA ILE A 148 -13.24 1.49 -12.80
C ILE A 148 -11.93 1.86 -12.11
N GLN A 149 -10.92 0.99 -12.18
CA GLN A 149 -9.62 1.22 -11.56
C GLN A 149 -8.89 2.39 -12.23
N THR A 150 -9.00 2.54 -13.55
CA THR A 150 -8.53 3.71 -14.31
C THR A 150 -9.15 4.99 -13.78
N PHE A 151 -10.48 5.02 -13.61
CA PHE A 151 -11.15 6.16 -12.98
C PHE A 151 -10.56 6.46 -11.58
N ASN A 152 -10.39 5.43 -10.74
CA ASN A 152 -9.80 5.60 -9.41
C ASN A 152 -8.37 6.16 -9.48
N ARG A 153 -7.49 5.63 -10.34
CA ARG A 153 -6.13 6.13 -10.54
C ARG A 153 -6.11 7.59 -10.98
N GLU A 154 -7.00 7.99 -11.89
CA GLU A 154 -7.11 9.38 -12.34
C GLU A 154 -7.61 10.33 -11.24
N THR A 155 -8.56 9.89 -10.41
CA THR A 155 -9.00 10.68 -9.25
C THR A 155 -7.89 10.80 -8.19
N LEU A 156 -7.11 9.74 -7.97
CA LEU A 156 -5.94 9.75 -7.08
C LEU A 156 -4.89 10.76 -7.54
N LYS A 157 -4.56 10.80 -8.84
CA LYS A 157 -3.62 11.78 -9.42
C LYS A 157 -4.08 13.23 -9.19
N ARG A 158 -5.39 13.46 -9.14
CA ARG A 158 -6.01 14.77 -8.85
C ARG A 158 -6.14 15.08 -7.35
N GLY A 159 -5.65 14.19 -6.49
CA GLY A 159 -5.67 14.39 -5.04
C GLY A 159 -6.96 13.96 -4.33
N TYR A 160 -7.91 13.31 -5.02
CA TYR A 160 -9.13 12.79 -4.40
C TYR A 160 -8.86 11.46 -3.70
N ASN A 161 -8.13 11.51 -2.58
CA ASN A 161 -7.67 10.32 -1.87
C ASN A 161 -8.00 10.32 -0.37
N THR A 162 -9.08 11.00 0.02
CA THR A 162 -9.56 11.10 1.41
C THR A 162 -9.79 9.72 2.04
N LEU A 163 -10.49 8.81 1.35
CA LEU A 163 -10.73 7.45 1.82
C LEU A 163 -9.42 6.75 2.23
N ILE A 164 -8.38 6.90 1.40
CA ILE A 164 -7.09 6.28 1.64
C ILE A 164 -6.35 6.97 2.78
N LYS A 165 -6.33 8.30 2.81
CA LYS A 165 -5.61 9.08 3.84
C LYS A 165 -6.19 8.86 5.24
N GLU A 166 -7.51 8.83 5.36
CA GLU A 166 -8.21 8.67 6.63
C GLU A 166 -8.13 7.22 7.15
N ASN A 167 -7.90 6.25 6.27
CA ASN A 167 -7.86 4.82 6.60
C ASN A 167 -6.50 4.20 6.22
N ALA A 168 -5.41 4.96 6.33
CA ALA A 168 -4.13 4.59 5.74
C ALA A 168 -3.61 3.23 6.22
N SER A 169 -3.88 2.81 7.47
CA SER A 169 -3.43 1.52 8.01
C SER A 169 -4.06 0.31 7.33
N ILE A 170 -5.25 0.47 6.74
CA ILE A 170 -5.95 -0.58 6.00
C ILE A 170 -5.37 -0.73 4.60
N PHE A 171 -5.01 0.39 3.97
CA PHE A 171 -4.53 0.42 2.59
C PHE A 171 -3.03 0.18 2.45
N VAL A 172 -2.25 0.48 3.48
CA VAL A 172 -0.79 0.30 3.49
C VAL A 172 -0.39 -0.29 4.82
N GLN A 173 0.45 -1.32 4.79
CA GLN A 173 1.10 -1.85 5.98
C GLN A 173 2.54 -1.42 6.04
N GLY A 174 2.97 -1.09 7.25
CA GLY A 174 4.34 -0.76 7.57
C GLY A 174 4.70 -1.33 8.93
N PHE A 175 5.83 -2.02 9.03
CA PHE A 175 6.29 -2.69 10.25
C PHE A 175 7.81 -2.73 10.34
N GLU A 176 8.31 -2.72 11.58
CA GLU A 176 9.72 -3.01 11.85
C GLU A 176 9.92 -4.52 12.04
N TRP A 177 11.11 -5.00 11.68
CA TRP A 177 11.56 -6.37 11.88
C TRP A 177 12.94 -6.41 12.55
N PHE A 178 13.21 -7.50 13.25
CA PHE A 178 14.45 -7.73 13.98
C PHE A 178 14.89 -9.17 13.74
N ASP A 179 16.13 -9.35 13.29
CA ASP A 179 16.79 -10.62 12.94
C ASP A 179 16.17 -11.39 11.77
N THR A 180 14.86 -11.64 11.80
CA THR A 180 14.14 -12.46 10.83
C THR A 180 12.75 -11.89 10.50
N ILE A 181 12.22 -12.33 9.36
CA ILE A 181 10.86 -12.06 8.91
C ILE A 181 10.30 -13.39 8.41
N GLY A 182 9.12 -13.80 8.88
CA GLY A 182 8.45 -14.94 8.29
C GLY A 182 7.95 -14.58 6.89
N PHE A 183 7.93 -15.55 5.97
CA PHE A 183 7.32 -15.38 4.66
C PHE A 183 6.62 -16.67 4.24
N SER A 184 5.53 -16.53 3.49
CA SER A 184 4.81 -17.67 2.94
C SER A 184 3.93 -17.25 1.77
N LYS A 185 3.87 -18.08 0.73
CA LYS A 185 2.88 -17.91 -0.33
C LYS A 185 1.47 -18.23 0.20
N ALA A 186 0.52 -17.33 -0.03
CA ALA A 186 -0.88 -17.55 0.27
C ALA A 186 -1.47 -18.59 -0.70
N SER A 187 -2.42 -19.39 -0.21
CA SER A 187 -3.08 -20.42 -1.02
C SER A 187 -4.25 -19.86 -1.83
N LYS A 188 -4.88 -18.81 -1.30
CA LYS A 188 -6.05 -18.14 -1.86
C LYS A 188 -6.06 -16.68 -1.42
N ILE A 189 -6.78 -15.85 -2.15
CA ILE A 189 -6.78 -14.39 -1.95
C ILE A 189 -7.35 -13.97 -0.59
N GLU A 190 -8.27 -14.77 -0.02
CA GLU A 190 -8.88 -14.51 1.28
C GLU A 190 -7.87 -14.60 2.44
N ASP A 191 -6.76 -15.32 2.24
CA ASP A 191 -5.67 -15.40 3.22
C ASP A 191 -4.97 -14.03 3.42
N LEU A 192 -5.23 -13.07 2.52
CA LEU A 192 -4.67 -11.72 2.50
C LEU A 192 -5.67 -10.64 3.00
N PHE A 193 -6.83 -11.03 3.51
CA PHE A 193 -7.82 -10.08 4.04
C PHE A 193 -7.52 -9.67 5.49
N PHE A 194 -7.68 -8.36 5.77
CA PHE A 194 -7.54 -7.74 7.09
C PHE A 194 -8.79 -7.93 7.95
N SER A 195 -8.98 -9.13 8.46
CA SER A 195 -10.19 -9.49 9.23
C SER A 195 -10.39 -8.67 10.52
N ASP A 196 -9.31 -8.30 11.22
CA ASP A 196 -9.42 -7.68 12.54
C ASP A 196 -9.70 -6.15 12.50
N GLU A 197 -9.13 -5.40 11.54
CA GLU A 197 -9.41 -3.97 11.37
C GLU A 197 -10.75 -3.69 10.68
N ILE A 198 -11.17 -4.51 9.70
CA ILE A 198 -12.49 -4.34 9.05
C ILE A 198 -13.59 -4.39 10.11
N ASN A 199 -13.53 -5.37 11.01
CA ASN A 199 -14.51 -5.49 12.09
C ASN A 199 -14.49 -4.30 13.05
N ARG A 200 -13.36 -3.58 13.17
CA ARG A 200 -13.28 -2.36 13.97
C ARG A 200 -13.89 -1.16 13.24
N VAL A 201 -13.58 -0.97 11.96
CA VAL A 201 -14.17 0.08 11.11
C VAL A 201 -15.68 -0.08 11.00
N LEU A 202 -16.17 -1.31 10.80
CA LEU A 202 -17.60 -1.60 10.72
C LEU A 202 -18.34 -1.43 12.07
N LYS A 203 -17.60 -1.45 13.19
CA LYS A 203 -18.17 -1.27 14.54
C LYS A 203 -18.22 0.19 14.97
N ASP A 204 -17.54 1.10 14.27
CA ASP A 204 -17.67 2.53 14.50
C ASP A 204 -18.89 3.01 13.69
N PRO A 205 -20.05 3.28 14.32
CA PRO A 205 -21.22 3.70 13.59
C PRO A 205 -20.91 5.06 12.96
N MET A 206 -20.71 5.08 11.65
CA MET A 206 -20.73 6.32 10.90
C MET A 206 -22.12 6.93 11.10
N GLU A 207 -22.24 7.96 11.94
CA GLU A 207 -23.38 8.86 11.88
C GLU A 207 -23.32 9.54 10.52
N LEU A 208 -24.01 8.94 9.54
CA LEU A 208 -24.28 9.59 8.28
C LEU A 208 -25.09 10.84 8.60
N ASP A 209 -24.42 12.00 8.58
CA ASP A 209 -25.10 13.27 8.67
C ASP A 209 -25.87 13.54 7.36
N TYR A 210 -27.09 13.01 7.31
CA TYR A 210 -28.04 13.23 6.22
C TYR A 210 -28.53 14.70 6.16
N SER A 211 -28.13 15.59 7.08
CA SER A 211 -28.56 17.00 7.06
C SER A 211 -28.02 17.77 5.84
N SER A 212 -26.90 17.31 5.26
CA SER A 212 -26.30 17.88 4.05
C SER A 212 -26.97 17.42 2.74
N LEU A 213 -27.83 16.38 2.78
CA LEU A 213 -28.58 15.89 1.61
C LEU A 213 -29.86 16.70 1.32
N SER A 214 -29.94 17.94 1.82
CA SER A 214 -31.10 18.81 1.70
C SER A 214 -31.39 19.37 0.29
N THR A 215 -30.70 18.91 -0.76
CA THR A 215 -30.91 19.44 -2.13
C THR A 215 -31.65 18.50 -3.07
N ILE A 216 -31.97 17.26 -2.69
CA ILE A 216 -32.92 16.41 -3.46
C ILE A 216 -34.31 16.46 -2.82
N LYS A 217 -34.86 17.68 -2.69
CA LYS A 217 -36.30 17.88 -2.60
C LYS A 217 -36.91 17.66 -3.99
N PHE A 218 -37.14 16.40 -4.42
CA PHE A 218 -38.10 16.19 -5.52
C PHE A 218 -38.96 14.91 -5.48
N PHE A 219 -38.77 13.97 -4.55
CA PHE A 219 -39.65 12.79 -4.50
C PHE A 219 -40.33 12.47 -3.16
N SER A 220 -39.91 13.07 -2.05
CA SER A 220 -40.51 12.75 -0.74
C SER A 220 -41.80 13.54 -0.43
N ALA A 221 -41.98 14.75 -0.98
CA ALA A 221 -43.16 15.57 -0.65
C ALA A 221 -44.48 15.02 -1.24
N LYS A 222 -44.44 14.44 -2.45
CA LYS A 222 -45.63 13.82 -3.06
C LYS A 222 -46.04 12.53 -2.35
N PHE A 223 -45.07 11.73 -1.89
CA PHE A 223 -45.36 10.48 -1.19
C PHE A 223 -45.96 10.73 0.20
N VAL A 224 -45.43 11.72 0.93
CA VAL A 224 -45.96 12.14 2.24
C VAL A 224 -47.34 12.79 2.11
N MET A 225 -47.59 13.61 1.09
CA MET A 225 -48.94 14.14 0.83
C MET A 225 -49.95 13.05 0.47
N LEU A 226 -49.55 12.03 -0.30
CA LEU A 226 -50.43 10.92 -0.69
C LEU A 226 -50.82 10.07 0.52
N LEU A 227 -49.85 9.77 1.39
CA LEU A 227 -50.07 9.04 2.66
C LEU A 227 -50.98 9.81 3.62
N ASN A 228 -50.81 11.12 3.75
CA ASN A 228 -51.66 11.95 4.62
C ASN A 228 -53.09 12.12 4.07
N ARG A 229 -53.27 12.11 2.74
CA ARG A 229 -54.60 12.05 2.11
C ARG A 229 -55.27 10.69 2.30
N PHE A 230 -54.49 9.61 2.30
CA PHE A 230 -55.01 8.26 2.56
C PHE A 230 -55.48 8.09 4.01
N LYS A 231 -54.68 8.54 4.99
CA LYS A 231 -55.05 8.47 6.42
C LYS A 231 -56.29 9.29 6.76
N ARG A 232 -56.45 10.49 6.19
CA ARG A 232 -57.67 11.31 6.38
C ARG A 232 -58.93 10.69 5.78
N LYS A 233 -58.82 9.85 4.75
CA LYS A 233 -59.98 9.25 4.07
C LYS A 233 -60.47 7.95 4.73
N PHE A 234 -59.61 7.29 5.51
CA PHE A 234 -59.91 5.98 6.12
C PHE A 234 -59.86 5.97 7.66
N GLY A 235 -59.63 7.10 8.32
CA GLY A 235 -59.82 7.24 9.77
C GLY A 235 -58.91 6.34 10.62
N ILE A 236 -57.63 6.22 10.24
CA ILE A 236 -56.56 5.61 11.04
C ILE A 236 -55.47 6.64 11.28
#